data_AF-A0A1Y4CBJ8-F1
#
_entry.id   AF-A0A1Y4CBJ8-F1
#
_cell.length_a   1.000
_cell.length_b   1.000
_cell.length_c   1.000
_cell.angle_alpha   90.00
_cell.angle_beta   90.00
_cell.angle_gamma   90.00
#
_symmetry.space_group_name_H-M   'P 1'
#
loop_
_entity.id
_entity.type
_entity.pdbx_description
1 polymer ?
#
loop_
_entity_poly.entity_id
_entity_poly.type
_entity_poly.pdbx_seq_one_letter_code
_entity_poly.pdbx_strand_id
1 'polypeptide(L)'
;MKKFVYFVSMALVSLGINACKPEEPAGPALEGLAFKTPEVELAVGDVYALELTITPADAVYDGLFWASSDEAVASVSDDGEVTAVSAGTADITVNSGEISATCKVTVKENREQVEMKIEVRALSANEAEVTVSAVHGQILPEDNLRLTVVNTFTGEEIQTIENTVSAEGNIVETVEGLIPAHVVYGIDALLTTPDGQSVTAESEYEHVWDEEGIVYDCEGNKYTTVIVGNQEWIVENMRVGMLNDGTPVERLDATDAWIAANESPAWCFYNNDEANGEKYGYLYNYPAAGSDRLCPVGWRTPTHEDWQNLGVAVGGTLYSDEWGDYFSMIGVHLKATEGWTDGKNGKDTYGLSFLPGGCRNAQDGTFNLEGSTAYMWSSTPVEGSEYGEINVWYITNWNLSNIRVVGTGGFSVRCVRDV
;
A
#
# COMPACT_ATOMS: atom_id res chain seq x y z
N MET A 1 40.70 -84.16 -13.88
CA MET A 1 42.08 -84.35 -13.37
C MET A 1 42.17 -83.74 -11.99
N LYS A 2 42.70 -84.52 -11.03
CA LYS A 2 43.24 -84.16 -9.70
C LYS A 2 42.29 -83.54 -8.66
N LYS A 3 42.27 -83.95 -7.38
CA LYS A 3 42.85 -85.08 -6.61
C LYS A 3 42.34 -84.92 -5.15
N PHE A 4 42.01 -86.05 -4.49
CA PHE A 4 42.26 -86.39 -3.05
C PHE A 4 41.48 -85.60 -1.97
N VAL A 5 41.09 -86.11 -0.79
CA VAL A 5 41.62 -87.16 0.13
C VAL A 5 40.46 -87.77 0.95
N TYR A 6 40.62 -89.04 1.35
CA TYR A 6 39.84 -89.84 2.32
C TYR A 6 39.74 -89.25 3.74
N PHE A 7 38.68 -89.58 4.50
CA PHE A 7 38.82 -90.02 5.89
C PHE A 7 37.68 -90.94 6.35
N VAL A 8 38.02 -91.79 7.30
CA VAL A 8 37.41 -93.06 7.71
C VAL A 8 36.74 -92.91 9.08
N SER A 9 35.73 -93.77 9.30
CA SER A 9 35.24 -94.33 10.58
C SER A 9 34.34 -93.51 11.51
N MET A 10 33.20 -94.14 11.84
CA MET A 10 32.90 -94.78 13.14
C MET A 10 31.51 -94.39 13.68
N ALA A 11 30.77 -95.43 14.03
CA ALA A 11 29.35 -95.43 14.35
C ALA A 11 29.00 -94.75 15.68
N LEU A 12 27.76 -94.27 15.79
CA LEU A 12 27.03 -94.22 17.06
C LEU A 12 25.51 -94.24 16.81
N VAL A 13 24.87 -95.21 17.45
CA VAL A 13 23.43 -95.46 17.53
C VAL A 13 22.80 -94.45 18.49
N SER A 14 21.66 -93.86 18.13
CA SER A 14 20.64 -93.46 19.11
C SER A 14 19.27 -93.33 18.45
N LEU A 15 18.28 -93.99 19.08
CA LEU A 15 16.86 -93.84 18.79
C LEU A 15 16.40 -92.41 19.11
N GLY A 16 15.76 -91.75 18.15
CA GLY A 16 15.05 -90.48 18.33
C GLY A 16 13.55 -90.71 18.24
N ILE A 17 12.87 -90.41 19.35
CA ILE A 17 11.44 -90.57 19.60
C ILE A 17 10.67 -89.54 18.76
N ASN A 18 9.57 -89.97 18.12
CA ASN A 18 8.60 -89.07 17.49
C ASN A 18 7.94 -88.21 18.59
N ALA A 19 8.34 -86.96 18.70
CA ALA A 19 7.65 -85.97 19.51
C ALA A 19 6.56 -85.31 18.66
N CYS A 20 5.29 -85.49 19.05
CA CYS A 20 4.19 -84.65 18.59
C CYS A 20 4.54 -83.18 18.82
N LYS A 21 4.47 -82.37 17.76
CA LYS A 21 4.36 -80.92 17.88
C LYS A 21 3.04 -80.62 18.61
N PRO A 22 3.00 -79.84 19.70
CA PRO A 22 1.74 -79.33 20.22
C PRO A 22 1.18 -78.34 19.18
N GLU A 23 -0.05 -78.56 18.73
CA GLU A 23 -0.84 -77.52 18.07
C GLU A 23 -1.05 -76.39 19.07
N GLU A 24 -0.52 -75.23 18.72
CA GLU A 24 -0.77 -73.96 19.40
C GLU A 24 -2.29 -73.72 19.41
N PRO A 25 -2.91 -73.36 20.55
CA PRO A 25 -4.36 -73.18 20.58
C PRO A 25 -4.73 -72.07 19.60
N ALA A 26 -5.52 -72.41 18.58
CA ALA A 26 -6.13 -71.41 17.71
C ALA A 26 -6.92 -70.45 18.60
N GLY A 27 -6.47 -69.21 18.70
CA GLY A 27 -7.18 -68.17 19.44
C GLY A 27 -8.59 -67.96 18.88
N PRO A 28 -9.44 -67.20 19.58
CA PRO A 28 -10.80 -66.98 19.12
C PRO A 28 -10.81 -66.38 17.71
N ALA A 29 -11.78 -66.77 16.90
CA ALA A 29 -11.96 -66.17 15.57
C ALA A 29 -12.34 -64.69 15.72
N LEU A 30 -11.95 -63.88 14.74
CA LEU A 30 -12.41 -62.50 14.66
C LEU A 30 -13.94 -62.46 14.54
N GLU A 31 -14.60 -61.68 15.38
CA GLU A 31 -16.06 -61.49 15.38
C GLU A 31 -16.45 -60.07 14.97
N GLY A 32 -15.58 -59.07 15.20
CA GLY A 32 -15.88 -57.68 14.87
C GLY A 32 -14.66 -56.79 14.72
N LEU A 33 -14.76 -55.84 13.78
CA LEU A 33 -13.87 -54.71 13.59
C LEU A 33 -14.69 -53.41 13.70
N ALA A 34 -14.16 -52.42 14.40
CA ALA A 34 -14.75 -51.09 14.46
C ALA A 34 -13.67 -50.02 14.60
N PHE A 35 -13.83 -48.90 13.91
CA PHE A 35 -13.02 -47.71 14.17
C PHE A 35 -13.43 -47.08 15.50
N LYS A 36 -12.45 -46.62 16.28
CA LYS A 36 -12.74 -45.83 17.48
C LYS A 36 -13.43 -44.52 17.14
N THR A 37 -13.01 -43.91 16.03
CA THR A 37 -13.61 -42.70 15.47
C THR A 37 -14.13 -43.02 14.07
N PRO A 38 -15.45 -43.14 13.88
CA PRO A 38 -16.03 -43.54 12.60
C PRO A 38 -15.96 -42.43 11.54
N GLU A 39 -15.70 -41.19 11.93
CA GLU A 39 -15.53 -40.04 11.04
C GLU A 39 -14.36 -39.16 11.52
N VAL A 40 -13.49 -38.74 10.61
CA VAL A 40 -12.33 -37.89 10.90
C VAL A 40 -12.28 -36.73 9.91
N GLU A 41 -12.02 -35.52 10.41
CA GLU A 41 -11.72 -34.36 9.57
C GLU A 41 -10.22 -34.06 9.61
N LEU A 42 -9.59 -33.88 8.45
CA LEU A 42 -8.16 -33.61 8.27
C LEU A 42 -7.96 -32.42 7.34
N ALA A 43 -6.85 -31.67 7.47
CA ALA A 43 -6.42 -30.71 6.47
C ALA A 43 -5.55 -31.39 5.40
N VAL A 44 -5.52 -30.84 4.18
CA VAL A 44 -4.60 -31.31 3.13
C VAL A 44 -3.16 -31.32 3.65
N GLY A 45 -2.48 -32.46 3.49
CA GLY A 45 -1.12 -32.71 3.97
C GLY A 45 -1.05 -33.37 5.35
N ASP A 46 -2.15 -33.46 6.10
CA ASP A 46 -2.17 -34.15 7.38
C ASP A 46 -1.95 -35.65 7.23
N VAL A 47 -1.33 -36.24 8.24
CA VAL A 47 -1.14 -37.68 8.38
C VAL A 47 -1.80 -38.14 9.68
N TYR A 48 -2.64 -39.17 9.60
CA TYR A 48 -3.47 -39.65 10.71
C TYR A 48 -3.50 -41.18 10.79
N ALA A 49 -3.08 -41.73 11.91
CA ALA A 49 -3.16 -43.16 12.17
C ALA A 49 -4.56 -43.56 12.68
N LEU A 50 -5.29 -44.40 11.92
CA LEU A 50 -6.61 -44.85 12.32
C LEU A 50 -6.53 -45.89 13.46
N GLU A 51 -7.30 -45.67 14.52
CA GLU A 51 -7.37 -46.59 15.64
C GLU A 51 -8.57 -47.55 15.52
N LEU A 52 -8.30 -48.85 15.68
CA LEU A 52 -9.29 -49.92 15.61
C LEU A 52 -9.59 -50.56 16.97
N THR A 53 -10.79 -51.11 17.08
CA THR A 53 -11.22 -52.03 18.14
C THR A 53 -11.47 -53.40 17.51
N ILE A 54 -10.75 -54.41 17.97
CA ILE A 54 -10.86 -55.81 17.51
C ILE A 54 -11.65 -56.59 18.57
N THR A 55 -12.65 -57.35 18.11
CA THR A 55 -13.50 -58.15 19.00
C THR A 55 -13.46 -59.64 18.60
N PRO A 56 -13.14 -60.55 19.54
CA PRO A 56 -12.50 -60.27 20.84
C PRO A 56 -11.08 -59.73 20.68
N ALA A 57 -10.54 -59.05 21.71
CA ALA A 57 -9.26 -58.32 21.59
C ALA A 57 -8.03 -59.22 21.31
N ASP A 58 -8.14 -60.52 21.59
CA ASP A 58 -7.14 -61.57 21.34
C ASP A 58 -7.49 -62.43 20.10
N ALA A 59 -8.38 -61.95 19.22
CA ALA A 59 -8.75 -62.65 18.01
C ALA A 59 -7.56 -62.92 17.08
N VAL A 60 -7.58 -64.08 16.43
CA VAL A 60 -6.60 -64.47 15.41
C VAL A 60 -7.18 -64.24 14.02
N TYR A 61 -6.44 -63.54 13.15
CA TYR A 61 -6.86 -63.14 11.81
C TYR A 61 -5.67 -63.07 10.84
N ASP A 62 -5.93 -63.26 9.54
CA ASP A 62 -4.91 -63.34 8.49
C ASP A 62 -4.49 -61.96 7.95
N GLY A 63 -4.28 -61.02 8.87
CA GLY A 63 -3.92 -59.63 8.57
C GLY A 63 -5.11 -58.70 8.35
N LEU A 64 -4.80 -57.41 8.22
CA LEU A 64 -5.73 -56.33 7.92
C LEU A 64 -5.41 -55.79 6.53
N PHE A 65 -6.45 -55.59 5.72
CA PHE A 65 -6.32 -55.04 4.38
C PHE A 65 -7.07 -53.72 4.34
N TRP A 66 -6.37 -52.68 3.89
CA TRP A 66 -6.86 -51.31 3.88
C TRP A 66 -7.15 -50.88 2.44
N ALA A 67 -8.21 -50.11 2.26
CA ALA A 67 -8.56 -49.52 0.98
C ALA A 67 -9.21 -48.15 1.18
N SER A 68 -8.90 -47.22 0.30
CA SER A 68 -9.62 -45.95 0.18
C SER A 68 -10.61 -46.02 -0.97
N SER A 69 -11.78 -45.41 -0.80
CA SER A 69 -12.71 -45.19 -1.92
C SER A 69 -12.19 -44.19 -2.95
N ASP A 70 -11.29 -43.29 -2.55
CA ASP A 70 -10.66 -42.27 -3.40
C ASP A 70 -9.28 -41.88 -2.85
N GLU A 71 -8.23 -42.50 -3.40
CA GLU A 71 -6.84 -42.21 -3.01
C GLU A 71 -6.36 -40.82 -3.44
N ALA A 72 -7.05 -40.15 -4.39
CA ALA A 72 -6.73 -38.77 -4.74
C ALA A 72 -7.16 -37.77 -3.67
N VAL A 73 -8.15 -38.15 -2.84
CA VAL A 73 -8.63 -37.37 -1.69
C VAL A 73 -7.90 -37.77 -0.42
N ALA A 74 -7.89 -39.07 -0.09
CA ALA A 74 -7.18 -39.60 1.07
C ALA A 74 -6.62 -41.00 0.76
N SER A 75 -5.30 -41.14 0.84
CA SER A 75 -4.62 -42.42 0.67
C SER A 75 -4.39 -43.09 2.03
N VAL A 76 -4.44 -44.42 2.09
CA VAL A 76 -4.16 -45.19 3.33
C VAL A 76 -3.03 -46.19 3.08
N SER A 77 -2.09 -46.29 4.01
CA SER A 77 -1.00 -47.26 3.96
C SER A 77 -1.44 -48.65 4.46
N ASP A 78 -0.59 -49.67 4.24
CA ASP A 78 -0.83 -51.04 4.72
C ASP A 78 -0.93 -51.13 6.26
N ASP A 79 -0.42 -50.14 6.99
CA ASP A 79 -0.47 -50.06 8.45
C ASP A 79 -1.67 -49.24 8.97
N GLY A 80 -2.55 -48.75 8.09
CA GLY A 80 -3.74 -47.97 8.47
C GLY A 80 -3.47 -46.48 8.74
N GLU A 81 -2.33 -45.96 8.28
CA GLU A 81 -2.02 -44.53 8.32
C GLU A 81 -2.60 -43.83 7.08
N VAL A 82 -3.47 -42.86 7.30
CA VAL A 82 -4.12 -42.05 6.26
C VAL A 82 -3.29 -40.79 6.01
N THR A 83 -3.04 -40.48 4.74
CA THR A 83 -2.50 -39.19 4.28
C THR A 83 -3.60 -38.45 3.53
N ALA A 84 -3.90 -37.22 3.96
CA ALA A 84 -4.85 -36.34 3.31
C ALA A 84 -4.23 -35.67 2.07
N VAL A 85 -4.76 -35.96 0.88
CA VAL A 85 -4.14 -35.61 -0.41
C VAL A 85 -4.79 -34.37 -1.04
N SER A 86 -6.12 -34.33 -1.12
CA SER A 86 -6.87 -33.17 -1.64
C SER A 86 -8.19 -33.02 -0.91
N ALA A 87 -8.76 -31.81 -0.91
CA ALA A 87 -10.07 -31.57 -0.31
C ALA A 87 -11.15 -32.47 -0.92
N GLY A 88 -12.04 -33.01 -0.07
CA GLY A 88 -13.08 -33.96 -0.47
C GLY A 88 -13.46 -34.93 0.63
N THR A 89 -14.16 -36.01 0.27
CA THR A 89 -14.52 -37.08 1.21
C THR A 89 -14.15 -38.44 0.62
N ALA A 90 -13.48 -39.26 1.41
CA ALA A 90 -13.17 -40.64 1.08
C ALA A 90 -13.56 -41.57 2.24
N ASP A 91 -14.07 -42.75 1.93
CA ASP A 91 -14.35 -43.79 2.91
C ASP A 91 -13.16 -44.74 2.96
N ILE A 92 -12.50 -44.83 4.13
CA ILE A 92 -11.40 -45.76 4.39
C ILE A 92 -11.99 -47.05 4.98
N THR A 93 -11.75 -48.17 4.29
CA THR A 93 -12.26 -49.48 4.68
C THR A 93 -11.11 -50.37 5.13
N VAL A 94 -11.28 -51.03 6.27
CA VAL A 94 -10.42 -52.13 6.70
C VAL A 94 -11.20 -53.43 6.64
N ASN A 95 -10.60 -54.50 6.10
CA ASN A 95 -11.20 -55.83 6.08
C ASN A 95 -10.23 -56.92 6.53
N SER A 96 -10.79 -57.98 7.12
CA SER A 96 -10.11 -59.24 7.38
C SER A 96 -11.08 -60.39 7.14
N GLY A 97 -10.84 -61.16 6.07
CA GLY A 97 -11.81 -62.14 5.58
C GLY A 97 -13.13 -61.49 5.17
N GLU A 98 -14.24 -61.92 5.76
CA GLU A 98 -15.60 -61.39 5.52
C GLU A 98 -16.00 -60.23 6.45
N ILE A 99 -15.16 -59.88 7.44
CA ILE A 99 -15.45 -58.83 8.41
C ILE A 99 -14.80 -57.53 7.95
N SER A 100 -15.57 -56.44 7.94
CA SER A 100 -15.12 -55.12 7.50
C SER A 100 -15.63 -53.99 8.39
N ALA A 101 -14.88 -52.89 8.45
CA ALA A 101 -15.31 -51.62 9.03
C ALA A 101 -14.95 -50.47 8.08
N THR A 102 -15.70 -49.38 8.16
CA THR A 102 -15.50 -48.17 7.34
C THR A 102 -15.39 -46.92 8.23
N CYS A 103 -14.45 -46.06 7.92
CA CYS A 103 -14.26 -44.73 8.50
C CYS A 103 -14.44 -43.68 7.39
N LYS A 104 -15.25 -42.64 7.64
CA LYS A 104 -15.38 -41.52 6.72
C LYS A 104 -14.28 -40.49 7.00
N VAL A 105 -13.45 -40.21 6.01
CA VAL A 105 -12.43 -39.16 6.09
C VAL A 105 -12.88 -37.98 5.25
N THR A 106 -13.04 -36.83 5.89
CA THR A 106 -13.30 -35.55 5.22
C THR A 106 -12.02 -34.74 5.23
N VAL A 107 -11.47 -34.47 4.05
CA VAL A 107 -10.29 -33.63 3.89
C VAL A 107 -10.75 -32.21 3.55
N LYS A 108 -10.29 -31.23 4.34
CA LYS A 108 -10.51 -29.80 4.13
C LYS A 108 -9.27 -29.17 3.49
N GLU A 109 -9.47 -28.13 2.69
CA GLU A 109 -8.39 -27.31 2.16
C GLU A 109 -7.50 -26.79 3.30
N ASN A 110 -6.18 -26.81 3.07
CA ASN A 110 -5.24 -26.24 4.03
C ASN A 110 -5.10 -24.75 3.77
N ARG A 111 -5.89 -23.94 4.51
CA ARG A 111 -5.95 -22.49 4.27
C ARG A 111 -4.70 -21.74 4.71
N GLU A 112 -3.82 -22.35 5.50
CA GLU A 112 -2.54 -21.73 5.89
C GLU A 112 -1.59 -21.54 4.70
N GLN A 113 -1.87 -22.20 3.57
CA GLN A 113 -1.08 -22.07 2.34
C GLN A 113 -1.71 -21.15 1.29
N VAL A 114 -2.85 -20.51 1.57
CA VAL A 114 -3.44 -19.60 0.58
C VAL A 114 -2.54 -18.37 0.44
N GLU A 115 -2.06 -18.12 -0.78
CA GLU A 115 -1.32 -16.93 -1.13
C GLU A 115 -2.15 -16.12 -2.11
N MET A 116 -2.43 -14.85 -1.80
CA MET A 116 -3.24 -13.99 -2.65
C MET A 116 -2.37 -13.01 -3.44
N LYS A 117 -2.83 -12.67 -4.64
CA LYS A 117 -2.28 -11.61 -5.48
C LYS A 117 -3.34 -10.54 -5.70
N ILE A 118 -2.89 -9.29 -5.61
CA ILE A 118 -3.67 -8.10 -5.94
C ILE A 118 -3.14 -7.54 -7.26
N GLU A 119 -4.04 -7.28 -8.19
CA GLU A 119 -3.76 -6.57 -9.45
C GLU A 119 -4.68 -5.36 -9.56
N VAL A 120 -4.13 -4.23 -9.97
CA VAL A 120 -4.87 -2.96 -10.04
C VAL A 120 -4.80 -2.39 -11.44
N ARG A 121 -5.93 -1.90 -11.93
CA ARG A 121 -6.06 -1.29 -13.25
C ARG A 121 -6.88 -0.01 -13.16
N ALA A 122 -6.32 1.12 -13.60
CA ALA A 122 -7.06 2.36 -13.76
C ALA A 122 -8.28 2.19 -14.68
N LEU A 123 -9.44 2.68 -14.23
CA LEU A 123 -10.66 2.77 -15.03
C LEU A 123 -10.92 4.21 -15.48
N SER A 124 -10.76 5.16 -14.55
CA SER A 124 -10.95 6.59 -14.77
C SER A 124 -10.04 7.41 -13.84
N ALA A 125 -10.20 8.73 -13.84
CA ALA A 125 -9.42 9.65 -13.01
C ALA A 125 -9.63 9.46 -11.51
N ASN A 126 -10.73 8.80 -11.13
CA ASN A 126 -11.16 8.66 -9.74
C ASN A 126 -11.42 7.20 -9.36
N GLU A 127 -11.21 6.26 -10.29
CA GLU A 127 -11.64 4.89 -10.16
C GLU A 127 -10.60 3.90 -10.68
N ALA A 128 -10.46 2.78 -9.98
CA ALA A 128 -9.65 1.65 -10.40
C ALA A 128 -10.36 0.33 -10.13
N GLU A 129 -10.13 -0.65 -10.99
CA GLU A 129 -10.51 -2.04 -10.80
C GLU A 129 -9.40 -2.74 -10.01
N VAL A 130 -9.76 -3.40 -8.91
CA VAL A 130 -8.87 -4.22 -8.10
C VAL A 130 -9.30 -5.68 -8.23
N THR A 131 -8.41 -6.51 -8.75
CA THR A 131 -8.61 -7.96 -8.84
C THR A 131 -7.81 -8.65 -7.75
N VAL A 132 -8.48 -9.43 -6.92
CA VAL A 132 -7.87 -10.32 -5.92
C VAL A 132 -8.05 -11.76 -6.36
N SER A 133 -6.94 -12.50 -6.43
CA SER A 133 -6.90 -13.90 -6.88
C SER A 133 -5.96 -14.75 -6.03
N ALA A 134 -6.20 -16.06 -5.97
CA ALA A 134 -5.27 -17.01 -5.35
C ALA A 134 -4.12 -17.36 -6.31
N VAL A 135 -2.89 -17.30 -5.82
CA VAL A 135 -1.69 -17.81 -6.50
C VAL A 135 -1.39 -19.24 -6.07
N HIS A 136 -1.66 -19.55 -4.80
CA HIS A 136 -1.59 -20.90 -4.23
C HIS A 136 -2.83 -21.15 -3.35
N GLY A 137 -3.30 -22.40 -3.32
CA GLY A 137 -4.57 -22.78 -2.70
C GLY A 137 -5.80 -22.33 -3.50
N GLN A 138 -6.95 -22.20 -2.84
CA GLN A 138 -8.21 -21.74 -3.43
C GLN A 138 -8.92 -20.75 -2.50
N ILE A 139 -9.54 -19.73 -3.10
CA ILE A 139 -10.52 -18.86 -2.45
C ILE A 139 -11.91 -19.47 -2.69
N LEU A 140 -12.70 -19.65 -1.64
CA LEU A 140 -13.97 -20.38 -1.70
C LEU A 140 -15.20 -19.44 -1.67
N PRO A 141 -16.36 -19.84 -2.22
CA PRO A 141 -17.56 -19.00 -2.39
C PRO A 141 -18.28 -18.54 -1.11
N GLU A 142 -17.65 -18.71 0.05
CA GLU A 142 -18.14 -18.32 1.36
C GLU A 142 -17.10 -17.54 2.19
N ASP A 143 -15.91 -17.33 1.62
CA ASP A 143 -14.92 -16.46 2.23
C ASP A 143 -15.37 -15.01 2.15
N ASN A 144 -15.06 -14.25 3.20
CA ASN A 144 -15.33 -12.82 3.25
C ASN A 144 -14.03 -12.08 2.97
N LEU A 145 -13.99 -11.34 1.87
CA LEU A 145 -12.91 -10.41 1.57
C LEU A 145 -13.26 -9.05 2.14
N ARG A 146 -12.29 -8.46 2.83
CA ARG A 146 -12.24 -7.04 3.14
C ARG A 146 -11.05 -6.43 2.41
N LEU A 147 -11.32 -5.48 1.52
CA LEU A 147 -10.32 -4.65 0.86
C LEU A 147 -10.24 -3.30 1.57
N THR A 148 -9.05 -2.84 1.93
CA THR A 148 -8.82 -1.50 2.48
C THR A 148 -7.86 -0.76 1.55
N VAL A 149 -8.21 0.47 1.15
CA VAL A 149 -7.39 1.32 0.28
C VAL A 149 -7.01 2.58 1.04
N VAL A 150 -5.71 2.86 1.11
CA VAL A 150 -5.16 3.97 1.90
C VAL A 150 -4.25 4.83 1.02
N ASN A 151 -4.39 6.15 1.09
CA ASN A 151 -3.41 7.07 0.50
C ASN A 151 -2.13 7.02 1.33
N THR A 152 -1.00 6.59 0.75
CA THR A 152 0.24 6.37 1.52
C THR A 152 0.91 7.66 1.97
N PHE A 153 0.59 8.80 1.35
CA PHE A 153 1.11 10.09 1.77
C PHE A 153 0.40 10.61 3.02
N THR A 154 -0.93 10.52 3.07
CA THR A 154 -1.73 11.09 4.15
C THR A 154 -2.07 10.09 5.25
N GLY A 155 -1.99 8.79 4.96
CA GLY A 155 -2.52 7.72 5.81
C GLY A 155 -4.04 7.69 5.85
N GLU A 156 -4.73 8.44 4.99
CA GLU A 156 -6.18 8.48 4.91
C GLU A 156 -6.72 7.22 4.23
N GLU A 157 -7.66 6.54 4.91
CA GLU A 157 -8.43 5.46 4.31
C GLU A 157 -9.41 6.05 3.29
N ILE A 158 -9.22 5.70 2.01
CA ILE A 158 -10.07 6.13 0.90
C ILE A 158 -11.35 5.31 0.89
N GLN A 159 -11.21 3.99 1.03
CA GLN A 159 -12.34 3.07 0.95
C GLN A 159 -12.05 1.75 1.65
N THR A 160 -13.05 1.22 2.34
CA THR A 160 -13.13 -0.19 2.75
C THR A 160 -14.28 -0.85 1.98
N ILE A 161 -14.01 -1.97 1.32
CA ILE A 161 -14.99 -2.79 0.61
C ILE A 161 -15.06 -4.17 1.27
N GLU A 162 -16.26 -4.61 1.64
CA GLU A 162 -16.49 -5.97 2.15
C GLU A 162 -17.37 -6.74 1.18
N ASN A 163 -16.93 -7.92 0.75
CA ASN A 163 -17.69 -8.77 -0.15
C ASN A 163 -17.50 -10.25 0.16
N THR A 164 -18.52 -11.07 -0.11
CA THR A 164 -18.41 -12.53 -0.05
C THR A 164 -17.99 -13.03 -1.44
N VAL A 165 -16.98 -13.88 -1.50
CA VAL A 165 -16.42 -14.38 -2.77
C VAL A 165 -17.52 -15.08 -3.56
N SER A 166 -17.59 -14.80 -4.86
CA SER A 166 -18.50 -15.50 -5.78
C SER A 166 -18.04 -16.93 -6.08
N ALA A 167 -18.89 -17.73 -6.74
CA ALA A 167 -18.59 -19.11 -7.11
C ALA A 167 -17.32 -19.31 -7.99
N GLU A 168 -16.78 -18.23 -8.55
CA GLU A 168 -15.70 -18.24 -9.54
C GLU A 168 -14.30 -18.00 -8.94
N GLY A 169 -14.18 -17.81 -7.61
CA GLY A 169 -12.91 -17.80 -6.86
C GLY A 169 -12.02 -16.55 -7.03
N ASN A 170 -12.34 -15.65 -7.95
CA ASN A 170 -11.73 -14.32 -8.07
C ASN A 170 -12.72 -13.25 -7.58
N ILE A 171 -12.18 -12.20 -6.96
CA ILE A 171 -12.95 -11.00 -6.62
C ILE A 171 -12.45 -9.84 -7.46
N VAL A 172 -13.38 -9.15 -8.10
CA VAL A 172 -13.14 -7.91 -8.84
C VAL A 172 -13.96 -6.83 -8.17
N GLU A 173 -13.28 -5.86 -7.56
CA GLU A 173 -13.92 -4.70 -6.93
C GLU A 173 -13.57 -3.42 -7.68
N THR A 174 -14.48 -2.46 -7.64
CA THR A 174 -14.21 -1.09 -8.10
C THR A 174 -13.93 -0.21 -6.89
N VAL A 175 -12.73 0.37 -6.87
CA VAL A 175 -12.34 1.40 -5.92
C VAL A 175 -12.67 2.75 -6.53
N GLU A 176 -13.36 3.59 -5.76
CA GLU A 176 -13.76 4.94 -6.14
C GLU A 176 -13.09 5.98 -5.22
N GLY A 177 -13.15 7.26 -5.58
CA GLY A 177 -12.63 8.34 -4.74
C GLY A 177 -11.11 8.52 -4.80
N LEU A 178 -10.44 7.91 -5.78
CA LEU A 178 -9.03 8.18 -6.03
C LEU A 178 -8.82 9.65 -6.43
N ILE A 179 -7.67 10.19 -6.03
CA ILE A 179 -7.25 11.54 -6.35
C ILE A 179 -6.62 11.50 -7.74
N PRO A 180 -7.05 12.33 -8.70
CA PRO A 180 -6.51 12.38 -10.05
C PRO A 180 -5.16 13.13 -10.09
N ALA A 181 -4.17 12.60 -9.38
CA ALA A 181 -2.78 13.04 -9.37
C ALA A 181 -1.87 11.82 -9.30
N HIS A 182 -0.56 12.07 -9.37
CA HIS A 182 0.45 11.12 -8.97
C HIS A 182 0.33 10.86 -7.46
N VAL A 183 -0.42 9.81 -7.09
CA VAL A 183 -0.64 9.37 -5.71
C VAL A 183 -0.37 7.88 -5.59
N VAL A 184 0.32 7.47 -4.52
CA VAL A 184 0.55 6.05 -4.21
C VAL A 184 -0.51 5.60 -3.21
N TYR A 185 -1.17 4.48 -3.53
CA TYR A 185 -2.17 3.85 -2.68
C TYR A 185 -1.66 2.51 -2.16
N GLY A 186 -1.77 2.30 -0.85
CA GLY A 186 -1.64 0.99 -0.21
C GLY A 186 -2.96 0.26 -0.30
N ILE A 187 -2.93 -1.01 -0.67
CA ILE A 187 -4.11 -1.85 -0.84
C ILE A 187 -3.91 -3.12 -0.04
N ASP A 188 -4.72 -3.27 1.00
CA ASP A 188 -4.69 -4.42 1.90
C ASP A 188 -5.93 -5.27 1.65
N ALA A 189 -5.72 -6.55 1.32
CA ALA A 189 -6.76 -7.55 1.20
C ALA A 189 -6.70 -8.48 2.42
N LEU A 190 -7.82 -8.60 3.13
CA LEU A 190 -8.02 -9.54 4.23
C LEU A 190 -9.12 -10.52 3.84
N LEU A 191 -8.77 -11.78 3.62
CA LEU A 191 -9.71 -12.86 3.42
C LEU A 191 -9.97 -13.55 4.76
N THR A 192 -11.23 -13.66 5.19
CA THR A 192 -11.64 -14.40 6.39
C THR A 192 -12.48 -15.60 5.98
N THR A 193 -12.06 -16.78 6.39
CA THR A 193 -12.73 -18.05 6.09
C THR A 193 -13.87 -18.33 7.09
N PRO A 194 -14.85 -19.18 6.75
CA PRO A 194 -15.97 -19.51 7.64
C PRO A 194 -15.58 -20.13 8.98
N ASP A 195 -14.46 -20.85 9.02
CA ASP A 195 -13.86 -21.44 10.23
C ASP A 195 -13.00 -20.44 11.02
N GLY A 196 -12.93 -19.18 10.58
CA GLY A 196 -12.33 -18.06 11.30
C GLY A 196 -10.83 -17.89 11.05
N GLN A 197 -10.25 -18.57 10.05
CA GLN A 197 -8.88 -18.32 9.62
C GLN A 197 -8.83 -17.05 8.76
N SER A 198 -7.66 -16.41 8.71
CA SER A 198 -7.47 -15.17 7.97
C SER A 198 -6.20 -15.20 7.14
N VAL A 199 -6.29 -14.72 5.91
CA VAL A 199 -5.17 -14.60 4.95
C VAL A 199 -5.09 -13.16 4.49
N THR A 200 -3.89 -12.61 4.41
CA THR A 200 -3.69 -11.22 3.97
C THR A 200 -2.81 -11.14 2.73
N ALA A 201 -3.04 -10.10 1.93
CA ALA A 201 -2.11 -9.66 0.89
C ALA A 201 -2.07 -8.13 0.86
N GLU A 202 -0.93 -7.60 0.48
CA GLU A 202 -0.67 -6.16 0.41
C GLU A 202 -0.11 -5.84 -0.98
N SER A 203 -0.45 -4.66 -1.50
CA SER A 203 0.08 -4.15 -2.76
C SER A 203 0.13 -2.63 -2.74
N GLU A 204 1.00 -2.06 -3.57
CA GLU A 204 1.05 -0.62 -3.82
C GLU A 204 0.61 -0.33 -5.25
N TYR A 205 -0.16 0.73 -5.42
CA TYR A 205 -0.63 1.21 -6.71
C TYR A 205 -0.31 2.69 -6.88
N GLU A 206 0.61 3.00 -7.79
CA GLU A 206 0.88 4.36 -8.24
C GLU A 206 -0.21 4.77 -9.25
N HIS A 207 -1.15 5.58 -8.79
CA HIS A 207 -2.12 6.20 -9.68
C HIS A 207 -1.49 7.44 -10.30
N VAL A 208 -1.45 7.51 -11.63
CA VAL A 208 -0.96 8.68 -12.37
C VAL A 208 -2.05 9.10 -13.33
N TRP A 209 -2.60 10.29 -13.09
CA TRP A 209 -3.60 10.89 -13.95
C TRP A 209 -3.27 12.35 -14.22
N ASP A 210 -3.13 12.71 -15.49
CA ASP A 210 -2.87 14.07 -15.94
C ASP A 210 -4.08 14.62 -16.69
N GLU A 211 -4.54 15.81 -16.31
CA GLU A 211 -5.58 16.56 -17.02
C GLU A 211 -4.98 17.88 -17.53
N GLU A 212 -5.19 18.21 -18.80
CA GLU A 212 -4.65 19.44 -19.38
C GLU A 212 -5.23 20.67 -18.65
N GLY A 213 -4.36 21.57 -18.18
CA GLY A 213 -4.78 22.78 -17.48
C GLY A 213 -5.12 22.59 -15.99
N ILE A 214 -4.99 21.37 -15.44
CA ILE A 214 -5.36 21.03 -14.07
C ILE A 214 -4.28 20.15 -13.42
N VAL A 215 -4.01 20.39 -12.13
CA VAL A 215 -3.16 19.53 -11.31
C VAL A 215 -3.78 19.37 -9.92
N TYR A 216 -3.57 18.21 -9.30
CA TYR A 216 -3.98 17.94 -7.92
C TYR A 216 -2.75 17.66 -7.05
N ASP A 217 -2.80 18.01 -5.77
CA ASP A 217 -1.80 17.57 -4.80
C ASP A 217 -2.17 16.22 -4.15
N CYS A 218 -1.32 15.72 -3.26
CA CYS A 218 -1.51 14.44 -2.58
C CYS A 218 -2.69 14.42 -1.59
N GLU A 219 -3.29 15.57 -1.29
CA GLU A 219 -4.49 15.72 -0.44
C GLU A 219 -5.75 15.97 -1.28
N GLY A 220 -5.64 15.95 -2.62
CA GLY A 220 -6.76 16.13 -3.53
C GLY A 220 -7.16 17.59 -3.77
N ASN A 221 -6.34 18.55 -3.35
CA ASN A 221 -6.59 19.94 -3.69
C ASN A 221 -6.42 20.15 -5.20
N LYS A 222 -7.48 20.61 -5.85
CA LYS A 222 -7.46 20.97 -7.27
C LYS A 222 -6.83 22.34 -7.50
N TYR A 223 -6.00 22.44 -8.53
CA TYR A 223 -5.40 23.66 -9.02
C TYR A 223 -5.54 23.78 -10.54
N THR A 224 -5.65 25.01 -11.03
CA THR A 224 -5.60 25.31 -12.45
C THR A 224 -4.19 25.71 -12.86
N THR A 225 -3.84 25.50 -14.13
CA THR A 225 -2.50 25.79 -14.64
C THR A 225 -2.56 26.68 -15.88
N VAL A 226 -1.48 27.43 -16.12
CA VAL A 226 -1.33 28.27 -17.30
C VAL A 226 0.10 28.23 -17.84
N ILE A 227 0.22 28.14 -19.17
CA ILE A 227 1.51 28.19 -19.85
C ILE A 227 1.87 29.64 -20.16
N VAL A 228 3.04 30.08 -19.68
CA VAL A 228 3.62 31.39 -19.95
C VAL A 228 5.07 31.21 -20.40
N GLY A 229 5.34 31.52 -21.67
CA GLY A 229 6.64 31.23 -22.27
C GLY A 229 6.86 29.71 -22.38
N ASN A 230 7.95 29.23 -21.80
CA ASN A 230 8.32 27.80 -21.80
C ASN A 230 8.01 27.12 -20.44
N GLN A 231 7.16 27.74 -19.62
CA GLN A 231 6.86 27.27 -18.27
C GLN A 231 5.36 27.17 -18.08
N GLU A 232 4.94 26.15 -17.35
CA GLU A 232 3.58 25.98 -16.88
C GLU A 232 3.53 26.28 -15.39
N TRP A 233 2.59 27.15 -15.00
CA TRP A 233 2.47 27.68 -13.65
C TRP A 233 1.15 27.26 -13.04
N ILE A 234 1.17 26.83 -11.78
CA ILE A 234 -0.03 26.73 -10.96
C ILE A 234 -0.57 28.14 -10.69
N VAL A 235 -1.88 28.33 -10.88
CA VAL A 235 -2.55 29.62 -10.76
C VAL A 235 -2.89 29.95 -9.31
N GLU A 236 -3.32 28.99 -8.49
CA GLU A 236 -3.64 29.21 -7.08
C GLU A 236 -2.41 28.99 -6.18
N ASN A 237 -2.43 29.58 -4.99
CA ASN A 237 -1.37 29.30 -4.01
C ASN A 237 -1.55 27.89 -3.43
N MET A 238 -0.43 27.21 -3.17
CA MET A 238 -0.43 25.90 -2.52
C MET A 238 -1.16 25.95 -1.17
N ARG A 239 -1.87 24.86 -0.87
CA ARG A 239 -2.68 24.69 0.35
C ARG A 239 -2.63 23.24 0.84
N VAL A 240 -1.47 22.62 0.64
CA VAL A 240 -1.17 21.25 1.05
C VAL A 240 -0.56 21.25 2.46
N GLY A 241 -1.02 20.34 3.31
CA GLY A 241 -0.50 20.08 4.66
C GLY A 241 0.51 18.94 4.73
N MET A 242 0.87 18.36 3.58
CA MET A 242 1.72 17.18 3.44
C MET A 242 2.74 17.39 2.32
N LEU A 243 3.98 16.97 2.54
CA LEU A 243 4.96 16.87 1.46
C LEU A 243 4.69 15.61 0.61
N ASN A 244 5.16 15.59 -0.63
CA ASN A 244 4.99 14.48 -1.58
C ASN A 244 5.82 13.22 -1.24
N ASP A 245 6.29 13.10 0.01
CA ASP A 245 6.88 11.89 0.59
C ASP A 245 6.19 11.48 1.91
N GLY A 246 5.04 12.08 2.22
CA GLY A 246 4.25 11.80 3.42
C GLY A 246 4.75 12.50 4.68
N THR A 247 5.76 13.38 4.58
CA THR A 247 6.15 14.22 5.72
C THR A 247 5.06 15.27 6.00
N PRO A 248 4.45 15.30 7.20
CA PRO A 248 3.48 16.34 7.53
C PRO A 248 4.14 17.71 7.61
N VAL A 249 3.45 18.73 7.12
CA VAL A 249 3.80 20.13 7.31
C VAL A 249 2.91 20.65 8.44
N GLU A 250 3.50 20.95 9.60
CA GLU A 250 2.73 21.29 10.79
C GLU A 250 2.13 22.71 10.70
N ARG A 251 0.87 22.87 11.09
CA ARG A 251 0.28 24.21 11.24
C ARG A 251 0.80 24.88 12.51
N LEU A 252 1.49 26.00 12.37
CA LEU A 252 2.08 26.74 13.50
C LEU A 252 1.58 28.19 13.57
N ASP A 253 0.56 28.44 14.39
CA ASP A 253 -0.01 29.78 14.55
C ASP A 253 0.81 30.67 15.52
N ALA A 254 1.40 30.07 16.57
CA ALA A 254 2.16 30.81 17.59
C ALA A 254 3.54 31.26 17.07
N THR A 255 3.87 32.54 17.28
CA THR A 255 5.15 33.14 16.80
C THR A 255 6.38 32.41 17.31
N ASP A 256 6.45 32.09 18.60
CA ASP A 256 7.63 31.43 19.17
C ASP A 256 7.82 30.02 18.58
N ALA A 257 6.72 29.28 18.34
CA ALA A 257 6.78 27.97 17.71
C ALA A 257 7.20 28.06 16.24
N TRP A 258 6.67 29.03 15.49
CA TRP A 258 7.05 29.29 14.11
C TRP A 258 8.54 29.62 13.96
N ILE A 259 9.05 30.53 14.80
CA ILE A 259 10.46 30.92 14.78
C ILE A 259 11.37 29.73 15.16
N ALA A 260 10.91 28.86 16.07
CA ALA A 260 11.64 27.65 16.45
C ALA A 260 11.64 26.57 15.35
N ALA A 261 10.67 26.58 14.43
CA ALA A 261 10.59 25.65 13.30
C ALA A 261 11.49 26.08 12.12
N ASN A 262 12.77 26.32 12.39
CA ASN A 262 13.74 26.73 11.37
C ASN A 262 14.33 25.55 10.56
N GLU A 263 14.15 24.31 11.04
CA GLU A 263 14.58 23.07 10.39
C GLU A 263 13.41 22.11 10.09
N SER A 264 12.20 22.43 10.55
CA SER A 264 11.00 21.61 10.36
C SER A 264 10.00 22.32 9.44
N PRO A 265 9.36 21.61 8.49
CA PRO A 265 8.38 22.22 7.59
C PRO A 265 7.14 22.67 8.37
N ALA A 266 6.70 23.90 8.13
CA ALA A 266 5.54 24.48 8.79
C ALA A 266 4.73 25.37 7.85
N TRP A 267 3.43 25.49 8.14
CA TRP A 267 2.53 26.41 7.46
C TRP A 267 1.60 27.13 8.44
N CYS A 268 1.00 28.24 8.00
CA CYS A 268 -0.07 28.92 8.72
C CYS A 268 -0.99 29.64 7.72
N PHE A 269 -2.21 29.95 8.16
CA PHE A 269 -3.05 30.89 7.43
C PHE A 269 -2.56 32.32 7.62
N TYR A 270 -2.79 33.20 6.65
CA TYR A 270 -2.62 34.63 6.89
C TYR A 270 -3.47 35.06 8.10
N ASN A 271 -2.88 35.81 9.04
CA ASN A 271 -3.49 36.19 10.33
C ASN A 271 -3.96 35.01 11.20
N ASN A 272 -3.52 33.78 10.92
CA ASN A 272 -4.01 32.55 11.55
C ASN A 272 -5.54 32.38 11.43
N ASP A 273 -6.15 32.95 10.38
CA ASP A 273 -7.59 32.88 10.11
C ASP A 273 -7.86 31.90 8.96
N GLU A 274 -8.56 30.79 9.27
CA GLU A 274 -8.86 29.72 8.31
C GLU A 274 -9.65 30.20 7.09
N ALA A 275 -10.43 31.27 7.22
CA ALA A 275 -11.15 31.87 6.09
C ALA A 275 -10.20 32.40 5.01
N ASN A 276 -8.93 32.65 5.34
CA ASN A 276 -7.90 33.03 4.38
C ASN A 276 -7.34 31.82 3.61
N GLY A 277 -7.60 30.59 4.03
CA GLY A 277 -7.13 29.37 3.36
C GLY A 277 -7.64 29.22 1.94
N GLU A 278 -8.96 29.27 1.77
CA GLU A 278 -9.58 29.17 0.43
C GLU A 278 -9.19 30.34 -0.47
N LYS A 279 -8.97 31.52 0.12
CA LYS A 279 -8.68 32.76 -0.63
C LYS A 279 -7.21 32.88 -1.03
N TYR A 280 -6.29 32.63 -0.11
CA TYR A 280 -4.87 32.95 -0.27
C TYR A 280 -3.97 31.70 -0.21
N GLY A 281 -4.51 30.51 0.03
CA GLY A 281 -3.71 29.32 0.33
C GLY A 281 -2.97 29.46 1.65
N TYR A 282 -1.88 28.71 1.79
CA TYR A 282 -1.08 28.71 3.01
C TYR A 282 0.18 29.58 2.87
N LEU A 283 0.66 30.09 3.99
CA LEU A 283 2.00 30.65 4.12
C LEU A 283 2.92 29.58 4.69
N TYR A 284 3.97 29.25 3.95
CA TYR A 284 4.95 28.23 4.31
C TYR A 284 6.23 28.86 4.84
N ASN A 285 6.95 28.17 5.72
CA ASN A 285 8.35 28.49 6.03
C ASN A 285 9.29 27.90 4.96
N TYR A 286 10.57 28.25 5.00
CA TYR A 286 11.51 27.75 4.00
C TYR A 286 11.78 26.24 4.06
N PRO A 287 11.87 25.59 5.24
CA PRO A 287 11.97 24.12 5.30
C PRO A 287 10.88 23.37 4.54
N ALA A 288 9.67 23.94 4.44
CA ALA A 288 8.62 23.40 3.57
C ALA A 288 8.84 23.82 2.10
N ALA A 289 8.95 25.12 1.83
CA ALA A 289 8.98 25.66 0.46
C ALA A 289 10.23 25.25 -0.34
N GLY A 290 11.40 25.18 0.30
CA GLY A 290 12.68 24.81 -0.31
C GLY A 290 12.99 23.32 -0.27
N SER A 291 12.04 22.46 0.09
CA SER A 291 12.25 21.01 0.27
C SER A 291 12.29 20.19 -1.03
N ASP A 292 11.95 20.81 -2.17
CA ASP A 292 11.61 20.15 -3.45
C ASP A 292 10.44 19.15 -3.39
N ARG A 293 9.77 19.03 -2.23
CA ARG A 293 8.71 18.05 -1.98
C ARG A 293 7.34 18.67 -1.71
N LEU A 294 7.23 20.00 -1.66
CA LEU A 294 5.96 20.68 -1.39
C LEU A 294 4.99 20.66 -2.60
N CYS A 295 5.55 20.63 -3.80
CA CYS A 295 4.77 20.66 -5.04
C CYS A 295 4.32 19.25 -5.45
N PRO A 296 3.23 19.14 -6.24
CA PRO A 296 2.83 17.87 -6.84
C PRO A 296 3.99 17.21 -7.60
N VAL A 297 4.02 15.89 -7.69
CA VAL A 297 5.10 15.17 -8.39
C VAL A 297 5.21 15.69 -9.83
N GLY A 298 6.45 15.97 -10.27
CA GLY A 298 6.73 16.58 -11.58
C GLY A 298 6.65 18.12 -11.60
N TRP A 299 6.27 18.75 -10.49
CA TRP A 299 6.28 20.19 -10.28
C TRP A 299 7.32 20.58 -9.22
N ARG A 300 7.77 21.84 -9.25
CA ARG A 300 8.74 22.37 -8.28
C ARG A 300 8.31 23.70 -7.70
N THR A 301 8.81 24.03 -6.52
CA THR A 301 8.82 25.42 -6.05
C THR A 301 9.71 26.22 -7.01
N PRO A 302 9.26 27.38 -7.53
CA PRO A 302 10.01 28.11 -8.54
C PRO A 302 11.39 28.50 -8.02
N THR A 303 12.41 28.33 -8.85
CA THR A 303 13.75 28.85 -8.59
C THR A 303 13.79 30.36 -8.82
N HIS A 304 14.89 31.01 -8.43
CA HIS A 304 15.13 32.42 -8.77
C HIS A 304 15.12 32.64 -10.29
N GLU A 305 15.67 31.70 -11.06
CA GLU A 305 15.67 31.74 -12.53
C GLU A 305 14.26 31.59 -13.11
N ASP A 306 13.39 30.76 -12.52
CA ASP A 306 12.01 30.62 -12.96
C ASP A 306 11.24 31.95 -12.89
N TRP A 307 11.43 32.71 -11.82
CA TRP A 307 10.83 34.04 -11.70
C TRP A 307 11.39 35.06 -12.70
N GLN A 308 12.69 35.00 -13.00
CA GLN A 308 13.29 35.82 -14.06
C GLN A 308 12.71 35.47 -15.44
N ASN A 309 12.58 34.17 -15.72
CA ASN A 309 12.00 33.66 -16.96
C ASN A 309 10.54 34.09 -17.12
N LEU A 310 9.75 34.01 -16.05
CA LEU A 310 8.39 34.54 -16.05
C LEU A 310 8.36 36.03 -16.39
N GLY A 311 9.18 36.84 -15.72
CA GLY A 311 9.26 38.29 -15.94
C GLY A 311 9.61 38.66 -17.38
N VAL A 312 10.53 37.92 -18.01
CA VAL A 312 10.88 38.09 -19.43
C VAL A 312 9.74 37.62 -20.34
N ALA A 313 9.13 36.47 -20.05
CA ALA A 313 8.06 35.90 -20.85
C ALA A 313 6.83 36.82 -20.93
N VAL A 314 6.57 37.60 -19.88
CA VAL A 314 5.49 38.60 -19.85
C VAL A 314 5.88 39.96 -20.44
N GLY A 315 7.02 40.04 -21.13
CA GLY A 315 7.51 41.21 -21.85
C GLY A 315 8.24 42.24 -20.98
N GLY A 316 8.67 41.85 -19.77
CA GLY A 316 9.44 42.69 -18.88
C GLY A 316 10.93 42.76 -19.26
N THR A 317 11.57 43.87 -18.88
CA THR A 317 13.03 44.00 -18.88
C THR A 317 13.55 43.72 -17.47
N LEU A 318 14.48 42.77 -17.34
CA LEU A 318 15.15 42.47 -16.06
C LEU A 318 16.14 43.58 -15.73
N TYR A 319 16.05 44.11 -14.52
CA TYR A 319 17.00 45.03 -13.90
C TYR A 319 17.57 44.38 -12.64
N SER A 320 18.85 44.63 -12.38
CA SER A 320 19.54 44.14 -11.19
C SER A 320 20.30 45.30 -10.54
N ASP A 321 20.15 45.45 -9.23
CA ASP A 321 20.92 46.40 -8.43
C ASP A 321 21.37 45.77 -7.10
N GLU A 322 21.89 46.58 -6.18
CA GLU A 322 22.39 46.10 -4.88
C GLU A 322 21.29 45.52 -3.96
N TRP A 323 20.02 45.84 -4.22
CA TRP A 323 18.85 45.43 -3.43
C TRP A 323 18.18 44.17 -3.98
N GLY A 324 18.40 43.85 -5.26
CA GLY A 324 17.92 42.63 -5.90
C GLY A 324 17.52 42.84 -7.36
N ASP A 325 16.84 41.83 -7.88
CA ASP A 325 16.32 41.82 -9.24
C ASP A 325 14.90 42.35 -9.31
N TYR A 326 14.54 43.03 -10.39
CA TYR A 326 13.17 43.46 -10.61
C TYR A 326 12.81 43.69 -12.08
N PHE A 327 11.52 43.67 -12.34
CA PHE A 327 10.88 44.05 -13.59
C PHE A 327 9.92 45.20 -13.32
N SER A 328 10.14 46.31 -14.00
CA SER A 328 9.30 47.51 -13.91
C SER A 328 8.02 47.37 -14.75
N MET A 329 6.91 47.89 -14.24
CA MET A 329 5.61 48.03 -14.94
C MET A 329 4.90 46.72 -15.35
N ILE A 330 5.39 45.54 -14.97
CA ILE A 330 4.72 44.26 -15.28
C ILE A 330 3.74 43.80 -14.19
N GLY A 331 3.83 44.32 -12.96
CA GLY A 331 3.01 43.86 -11.83
C GLY A 331 1.51 43.95 -12.11
N VAL A 332 1.05 45.03 -12.74
CA VAL A 332 -0.37 45.21 -13.12
C VAL A 332 -0.90 44.08 -14.02
N HIS A 333 -0.04 43.40 -14.79
CA HIS A 333 -0.43 42.34 -15.71
C HIS A 333 -0.48 40.94 -15.07
N LEU A 334 0.24 40.74 -13.97
CA LEU A 334 0.32 39.46 -13.25
C LEU A 334 -0.76 39.31 -12.17
N LYS A 335 -1.18 40.45 -11.59
CA LYS A 335 -2.15 40.48 -10.49
C LYS A 335 -3.54 40.04 -10.94
N ALA A 336 -4.26 39.39 -10.02
CA ALA A 336 -5.68 39.10 -10.12
C ALA A 336 -6.53 40.36 -10.37
N THR A 337 -7.69 40.17 -10.99
CA THR A 337 -8.64 41.25 -11.32
C THR A 337 -9.44 41.77 -10.11
N GLU A 338 -9.29 41.13 -8.96
CA GLU A 338 -9.93 41.52 -7.70
C GLU A 338 -9.04 41.20 -6.48
N GLY A 339 -9.47 41.65 -5.29
CA GLY A 339 -8.77 41.41 -4.03
C GLY A 339 -7.70 42.46 -3.66
N TRP A 340 -7.32 43.35 -4.58
CA TRP A 340 -6.34 44.41 -4.30
C TRP A 340 -7.01 45.69 -3.82
N THR A 341 -6.48 46.26 -2.73
CA THR A 341 -7.02 47.47 -2.10
C THR A 341 -6.76 48.74 -2.93
N ASP A 342 -7.38 49.85 -2.56
CA ASP A 342 -7.27 51.16 -3.23
C ASP A 342 -7.63 51.18 -4.73
N GLY A 343 -8.43 50.21 -5.20
CA GLY A 343 -8.77 50.11 -6.62
C GLY A 343 -7.58 49.72 -7.51
N LYS A 344 -6.55 49.10 -6.93
CA LYS A 344 -5.31 48.67 -7.61
C LYS A 344 -5.39 47.23 -8.11
N ASN A 345 -6.56 46.77 -8.54
CA ASN A 345 -6.71 45.46 -9.15
C ASN A 345 -5.82 45.32 -10.39
N GLY A 346 -5.38 44.09 -10.66
CA GLY A 346 -4.64 43.76 -11.86
C GLY A 346 -5.51 43.65 -13.09
N LYS A 347 -4.85 43.42 -14.23
CA LYS A 347 -5.47 43.09 -15.51
C LYS A 347 -5.52 41.59 -15.78
N ASP A 348 -4.76 40.81 -15.01
CA ASP A 348 -4.54 39.37 -15.20
C ASP A 348 -4.35 38.98 -16.68
N THR A 349 -3.40 39.62 -17.35
CA THR A 349 -3.23 39.49 -18.81
C THR A 349 -2.81 38.09 -19.24
N TYR A 350 -2.22 37.33 -18.31
CA TYR A 350 -1.65 36.01 -18.58
C TYR A 350 -2.36 34.89 -17.82
N GLY A 351 -3.48 35.17 -17.13
CA GLY A 351 -4.25 34.17 -16.38
C GLY A 351 -3.55 33.63 -15.13
N LEU A 352 -2.54 34.33 -14.61
CA LEU A 352 -1.81 33.91 -13.42
C LEU A 352 -2.55 34.29 -12.14
N SER A 353 -3.34 35.36 -12.14
CA SER A 353 -4.21 35.72 -11.02
C SER A 353 -3.50 35.79 -9.65
N PHE A 354 -2.37 36.49 -9.55
CA PHE A 354 -1.70 36.70 -8.26
C PHE A 354 -2.56 37.50 -7.27
N LEU A 355 -2.87 36.91 -6.12
CA LEU A 355 -3.66 37.52 -5.05
C LEU A 355 -2.76 38.13 -3.95
N PRO A 356 -3.14 39.26 -3.35
CA PRO A 356 -2.31 39.98 -2.39
C PRO A 356 -2.44 39.41 -0.97
N GLY A 357 -2.03 38.16 -0.78
CA GLY A 357 -2.13 37.45 0.49
C GLY A 357 -1.19 37.95 1.59
N GLY A 358 -0.34 38.94 1.30
CA GLY A 358 0.62 39.48 2.28
C GLY A 358 1.72 38.47 2.63
N CYS A 359 2.24 38.58 3.85
CA CYS A 359 3.26 37.68 4.38
C CYS A 359 3.23 37.61 5.90
N ARG A 360 3.91 36.60 6.46
CA ARG A 360 4.35 36.57 7.84
C ARG A 360 5.81 37.00 7.92
N ASN A 361 6.10 38.02 8.72
CA ASN A 361 7.41 38.62 8.86
C ASN A 361 8.40 37.64 9.53
N ALA A 362 9.61 37.56 8.99
CA ALA A 362 10.62 36.60 9.40
C ALA A 362 11.27 36.90 10.77
N GLN A 363 11.22 38.16 11.21
CA GLN A 363 11.88 38.62 12.44
C GLN A 363 10.98 38.57 13.67
N ASP A 364 9.71 38.93 13.54
CA ASP A 364 8.78 39.07 14.66
C ASP A 364 7.47 38.29 14.50
N GLY A 365 7.31 37.57 13.39
CA GLY A 365 6.11 36.78 13.10
C GLY A 365 4.85 37.58 12.82
N THR A 366 4.94 38.91 12.68
CA THR A 366 3.78 39.77 12.37
C THR A 366 3.29 39.56 10.94
N PHE A 367 1.97 39.64 10.75
CA PHE A 367 1.35 39.57 9.43
C PHE A 367 1.18 40.96 8.84
N ASN A 368 1.60 41.16 7.59
CA ASN A 368 1.59 42.46 6.96
C ASN A 368 1.21 42.38 5.46
N LEU A 369 0.84 43.53 4.90
CA LEU A 369 0.72 43.81 3.46
C LEU A 369 -0.40 43.07 2.70
N GLU A 370 -1.32 42.39 3.39
CA GLU A 370 -2.54 41.87 2.78
C GLU A 370 -3.33 42.97 2.05
N GLY A 371 -3.89 42.60 0.90
CA GLY A 371 -4.56 43.53 -0.02
C GLY A 371 -3.61 44.36 -0.88
N SER A 372 -2.30 44.40 -0.59
CA SER A 372 -1.35 45.30 -1.28
C SER A 372 -0.16 44.62 -1.97
N THR A 373 0.24 43.42 -1.54
CA THR A 373 1.42 42.73 -2.06
C THR A 373 1.20 41.22 -2.05
N ALA A 374 1.67 40.52 -3.09
CA ALA A 374 1.72 39.07 -3.15
C ALA A 374 3.18 38.61 -3.02
N TYR A 375 3.54 37.90 -1.96
CA TYR A 375 4.88 37.35 -1.76
C TYR A 375 4.92 35.85 -2.05
N MET A 376 5.95 35.43 -2.78
CA MET A 376 6.15 34.07 -3.24
C MET A 376 7.57 33.60 -2.94
N TRP A 377 7.68 32.40 -2.37
CA TRP A 377 8.99 31.78 -2.22
C TRP A 377 9.66 31.52 -3.56
N SER A 378 10.98 31.55 -3.55
CA SER A 378 11.79 30.76 -4.47
C SER A 378 12.53 29.67 -3.71
N SER A 379 12.80 28.55 -4.38
CA SER A 379 13.61 27.43 -3.86
C SER A 379 15.11 27.70 -3.91
N THR A 380 15.55 28.85 -4.42
CA THR A 380 16.97 29.18 -4.59
C THR A 380 17.50 30.00 -3.40
N PRO A 381 18.41 29.45 -2.57
CA PRO A 381 19.15 30.22 -1.57
C PRO A 381 20.06 31.27 -2.22
N VAL A 382 20.43 32.30 -1.46
CA VAL A 382 21.43 33.29 -1.88
C VAL A 382 22.83 32.73 -1.58
N GLU A 383 23.57 32.39 -2.64
CA GLU A 383 24.93 31.89 -2.50
C GLU A 383 25.85 32.88 -1.76
N GLY A 384 26.63 32.38 -0.82
CA GLY A 384 27.60 33.19 -0.06
C GLY A 384 26.99 34.11 1.00
N SER A 385 25.68 34.04 1.24
CA SER A 385 25.04 34.80 2.31
C SER A 385 25.53 34.35 3.70
N GLU A 386 25.99 35.30 4.52
CA GLU A 386 26.37 35.08 5.92
C GLU A 386 25.19 34.63 6.80
N TYR A 387 23.97 35.05 6.45
CA TYR A 387 22.75 34.79 7.22
C TYR A 387 21.86 33.69 6.63
N GLY A 388 22.33 32.94 5.64
CA GLY A 388 21.52 31.93 4.94
C GLY A 388 20.26 32.52 4.28
N GLU A 389 20.37 33.68 3.65
CA GLU A 389 19.26 34.36 2.98
C GLU A 389 18.73 33.54 1.80
N ILE A 390 17.45 33.72 1.53
CA ILE A 390 16.69 33.06 0.48
C ILE A 390 16.03 34.11 -0.39
N ASN A 391 15.94 33.81 -1.68
CA ASN A 391 15.24 34.66 -2.64
C ASN A 391 13.72 34.53 -2.46
N VAL A 392 13.06 35.67 -2.24
CA VAL A 392 11.60 35.80 -2.27
C VAL A 392 11.23 36.79 -3.34
N TRP A 393 10.22 36.47 -4.13
CA TRP A 393 9.68 37.35 -5.15
C TRP A 393 8.36 37.93 -4.71
N TYR A 394 8.10 39.17 -5.08
CA TYR A 394 6.87 39.83 -4.71
C TYR A 394 6.33 40.73 -5.82
N ILE A 395 5.01 40.78 -5.88
CA ILE A 395 4.28 41.53 -6.89
C ILE A 395 3.57 42.69 -6.21
N THR A 396 3.79 43.89 -6.75
CA THR A 396 3.12 45.13 -6.34
C THR A 396 2.28 45.68 -7.49
N ASN A 397 1.75 46.89 -7.32
CA ASN A 397 1.00 47.55 -8.38
C ASN A 397 1.82 47.70 -9.69
N TRP A 398 3.14 47.88 -9.57
CA TRP A 398 3.99 48.21 -10.72
C TRP A 398 4.96 47.09 -11.04
N ASN A 399 5.55 46.45 -10.03
CA ASN A 399 6.74 45.65 -10.24
C ASN A 399 6.53 44.19 -9.85
N LEU A 400 7.29 43.32 -10.51
CA LEU A 400 7.72 42.04 -9.96
C LEU A 400 9.14 42.25 -9.46
N SER A 401 9.40 42.00 -8.18
CA SER A 401 10.67 42.34 -7.54
C SER A 401 11.13 41.21 -6.63
N ASN A 402 12.44 41.06 -6.49
CA ASN A 402 13.07 40.13 -5.58
C ASN A 402 13.50 40.86 -4.30
N ILE A 403 13.50 40.13 -3.19
CA ILE A 403 14.08 40.51 -1.91
C ILE A 403 14.75 39.28 -1.29
N ARG A 404 15.73 39.53 -0.42
CA ARG A 404 16.46 38.50 0.32
C ARG A 404 15.99 38.50 1.77
N VAL A 405 15.63 37.34 2.27
CA VAL A 405 15.11 37.17 3.64
C VAL A 405 15.68 35.92 4.27
N VAL A 406 15.72 35.89 5.61
CA VAL A 406 16.01 34.64 6.34
C VAL A 406 14.82 33.68 6.25
N GLY A 407 15.09 32.37 6.32
CA GLY A 407 14.11 31.30 6.06
C GLY A 407 12.95 31.17 7.05
N THR A 408 12.89 31.99 8.09
CA THR A 408 11.84 32.03 9.10
C THR A 408 10.64 32.90 8.69
N GLY A 409 10.63 33.50 7.49
CA GLY A 409 9.44 34.17 6.94
C GLY A 409 8.33 33.19 6.58
N GLY A 410 7.10 33.70 6.41
CA GLY A 410 5.98 32.94 5.87
C GLY A 410 5.48 33.56 4.58
N PHE A 411 5.66 32.85 3.47
CA PHE A 411 5.26 33.31 2.13
C PHE A 411 4.51 32.20 1.39
N SER A 412 3.73 32.57 0.38
CA SER A 412 2.99 31.62 -0.44
C SER A 412 3.92 30.88 -1.41
N VAL A 413 3.44 29.77 -1.95
CA VAL A 413 4.12 29.00 -3.00
C VAL A 413 3.15 28.83 -4.16
N ARG A 414 3.63 28.96 -5.39
CA ARG A 414 2.97 28.50 -6.61
C ARG A 414 3.95 27.69 -7.41
N CYS A 415 3.61 26.44 -7.70
CA CYS A 415 4.55 25.55 -8.36
C CYS A 415 4.67 25.85 -9.85
N VAL A 416 5.80 25.46 -10.42
CA VAL A 416 6.10 25.60 -11.84
C VAL A 416 6.69 24.30 -12.37
N ARG A 417 6.55 24.06 -13.67
CA ARG A 417 7.31 23.06 -14.43
C ARG A 417 7.67 23.59 -15.81
N ASP A 418 8.65 22.97 -16.44
CA ASP A 418 9.02 23.30 -17.82
C ASP A 418 8.08 22.57 -18.80
N VAL A 419 7.84 23.17 -19.97
CA VAL A 419 6.94 22.66 -21.04
C VAL A 419 7.73 22.10 -22.22
#